data_AF-A0A8K0Y2V0-F1
#
_entry.id   AF-A0A8K0Y2V0-F1
#
_cell.length_a   1.000
_cell.length_b   1.000
_cell.length_c   1.000
_cell.angle_alpha   90.00
_cell.angle_beta   90.00
_cell.angle_gamma   90.00
#
_symmetry.space_group_name_H-M   'P 1'
#
loop_
_entity.id
_entity.type
_entity.pdbx_description
1 polymer ?
#
loop_
_entity_poly.entity_id
_entity_poly.type
_entity_poly.pdbx_seq_one_letter_code
_entity_poly.pdbx_strand_id
1 'polypeptide(L)'
;MNLFNRKTLKRHIKPATIPADHLAALDAWAEMIRSGRVYALKETALHGQFAAKIIEGVLGYHGPAGGADYTVATEQAILRGSVDLALGRFGGKTPEILAPFELKGADTRDLDAIMQGRNKTPVQQAWEYAMNARGVKWVLVSNMIELRLYGFGEG
;
A
#
# COMPACT_ATOMS: atom_id res chain seq x y z
N MET A 1 24.70 -1.42 1.96
CA MET A 1 24.08 -0.92 3.20
C MET A 1 22.95 -1.87 3.58
N ASN A 2 22.99 -2.55 4.73
CA ASN A 2 21.88 -3.42 5.13
C ASN A 2 20.78 -2.50 5.69
N LEU A 3 19.63 -2.41 5.02
CA LEU A 3 18.46 -1.62 5.48
C LEU A 3 17.98 -2.01 6.89
N PHE A 4 18.30 -3.23 7.34
CA PHE A 4 17.86 -3.75 8.62
C PHE A 4 19.03 -4.27 9.48
N ASN A 5 18.95 -4.02 10.79
CA ASN A 5 19.88 -4.62 11.74
C ASN A 5 19.64 -6.14 11.81
N ARG A 6 20.59 -6.93 11.28
CA ARG A 6 20.48 -8.41 11.23
C ARG A 6 20.29 -9.05 12.61
N LYS A 7 20.88 -8.49 13.66
CA LYS A 7 20.75 -9.02 15.03
C LYS A 7 19.33 -8.80 15.56
N THR A 8 18.78 -7.62 15.31
CA THR A 8 17.38 -7.31 15.63
C THR A 8 16.42 -8.21 14.85
N LEU A 9 16.61 -8.35 13.53
CA LEU A 9 15.80 -9.25 12.71
C LEU A 9 15.84 -10.68 13.24
N LYS A 10 17.02 -11.26 13.48
CA LYS A 10 17.13 -12.63 14.01
C LYS A 10 16.42 -12.83 15.35
N ARG A 11 16.36 -11.79 16.18
CA ARG A 11 15.71 -11.85 17.50
C ARG A 11 14.18 -11.78 17.42
N HIS A 12 13.64 -11.12 16.38
CA HIS A 12 12.21 -10.81 16.30
C HIS A 12 11.48 -11.54 15.16
N ILE A 13 12.20 -11.97 14.11
CA ILE A 13 11.65 -12.86 13.07
C ILE A 13 11.48 -14.24 13.70
N LYS A 14 10.24 -14.57 14.02
CA LYS A 14 9.83 -15.93 14.35
C LYS A 14 9.22 -16.53 13.09
N PRO A 15 9.73 -17.66 12.57
CA PRO A 15 9.04 -18.39 11.53
C PRO A 15 7.63 -18.70 12.02
N ALA A 16 6.64 -18.17 11.31
CA ALA A 16 5.24 -18.46 11.55
C ALA A 16 4.72 -19.21 10.33
N THR A 17 3.86 -20.20 10.57
CA THR A 17 3.12 -20.83 9.47
C THR A 17 2.22 -19.77 8.86
N ILE A 18 2.32 -19.58 7.54
CA ILE A 18 1.41 -18.72 6.81
C ILE A 18 0.03 -19.40 6.82
N PRO A 19 -1.04 -18.72 7.27
CA PRO A 19 -2.40 -19.25 7.17
C PRO A 19 -2.71 -19.73 5.75
N ALA A 20 -3.45 -20.84 5.61
CA ALA A 20 -3.64 -21.50 4.32
C ALA A 20 -4.35 -20.61 3.28
N ASP A 21 -5.29 -19.79 3.74
CA ASP A 21 -5.98 -18.76 2.96
C ASP A 21 -5.05 -17.63 2.53
N HIS A 22 -4.18 -17.14 3.43
CA HIS A 22 -3.17 -16.15 3.10
C HIS A 22 -2.20 -16.70 2.04
N LEU A 23 -1.74 -17.94 2.20
CA LEU A 23 -0.84 -18.59 1.25
C LEU A 23 -1.50 -18.74 -0.13
N ALA A 24 -2.75 -19.19 -0.19
CA ALA A 24 -3.49 -19.31 -1.44
C ALA A 24 -3.66 -17.95 -2.16
N ALA A 25 -3.95 -16.88 -1.42
CA ALA A 25 -4.04 -15.53 -1.98
C ALA A 25 -2.68 -15.05 -2.53
N LEU A 26 -1.60 -15.27 -1.78
CA LEU A 26 -0.24 -14.90 -2.18
C LEU A 26 0.22 -15.70 -3.40
N ASP A 27 -0.04 -17.01 -3.45
CA ASP A 27 0.33 -17.88 -4.57
C ASP A 27 -0.42 -17.47 -5.85
N ALA A 28 -1.72 -17.19 -5.75
CA ALA A 28 -2.51 -16.71 -6.88
C ALA A 28 -2.01 -15.36 -7.41
N TRP A 29 -1.66 -14.42 -6.51
CA TRP A 29 -1.10 -13.12 -6.90
C TRP A 29 0.28 -13.28 -7.55
N ALA A 30 1.14 -14.10 -6.95
CA ALA A 30 2.47 -14.39 -7.48
C ALA A 30 2.39 -15.08 -8.85
N GLU A 31 1.42 -15.96 -9.07
CA GLU A 31 1.20 -16.59 -10.37
C GLU A 31 0.72 -15.59 -11.42
N MET A 32 -0.14 -14.65 -11.06
CA MET A 32 -0.53 -13.55 -11.96
C MET A 32 0.67 -12.70 -12.41
N ILE A 33 1.64 -12.48 -11.51
CA ILE A 33 2.90 -11.79 -11.83
C ILE A 33 3.78 -12.66 -12.74
N ARG A 34 4.06 -13.92 -12.35
CA ARG A 34 4.94 -14.83 -13.11
C ARG A 34 4.44 -15.11 -14.52
N SER A 35 3.13 -15.27 -14.68
CA SER A 35 2.49 -15.48 -15.99
C SER A 35 2.44 -14.21 -16.86
N GLY A 36 2.81 -13.04 -16.32
CA GLY A 36 2.74 -11.76 -17.02
C GLY A 36 1.32 -11.22 -17.19
N ARG A 37 0.28 -11.93 -16.71
CA ARG A 37 -1.12 -11.50 -16.80
C ARG A 37 -1.38 -10.17 -16.12
N VAL A 38 -0.59 -9.83 -15.09
CA VAL A 38 -0.68 -8.55 -14.39
C VAL A 38 -0.52 -7.34 -15.33
N TYR A 39 0.26 -7.45 -16.40
CA TYR A 39 0.49 -6.37 -17.37
C TYR A 39 -0.64 -6.19 -18.39
N ALA A 40 -1.56 -7.15 -18.49
CA ALA A 40 -2.71 -7.06 -19.39
C ALA A 40 -3.95 -6.41 -18.73
N LEU A 41 -3.88 -6.15 -17.43
CA LEU A 41 -5.00 -5.67 -16.63
C LEU A 41 -4.90 -4.16 -16.40
N LYS A 42 -6.06 -3.48 -16.46
CA LYS A 42 -6.13 -2.05 -16.17
C LYS A 42 -5.80 -1.79 -14.70
N GLU A 43 -5.11 -0.68 -14.45
CA GLU A 43 -4.77 -0.18 -13.11
C GLU A 43 -5.99 -0.18 -12.17
N THR A 44 -7.10 0.43 -12.59
CA THR A 44 -8.34 0.50 -11.78
C THR A 44 -8.93 -0.87 -11.42
N ALA A 45 -8.77 -1.87 -12.28
CA ALA A 45 -9.25 -3.22 -12.00
C ALA A 45 -8.34 -3.95 -11.00
N LEU A 46 -7.03 -3.72 -11.09
CA LEU A 46 -6.07 -4.29 -10.15
C LEU A 46 -6.10 -3.61 -8.78
N HIS A 47 -6.44 -2.31 -8.70
CA HIS A 47 -6.55 -1.57 -7.43
C HIS A 47 -7.48 -2.28 -6.45
N GLY A 48 -8.73 -2.55 -6.87
CA GLY A 48 -9.72 -3.20 -6.02
C GLY A 48 -9.31 -4.63 -5.63
N GLN A 49 -8.71 -5.39 -6.55
CA GLN A 49 -8.25 -6.74 -6.23
C GLN A 49 -7.05 -6.75 -5.29
N PHE A 50 -6.11 -5.82 -5.45
CA PHE A 50 -4.95 -5.69 -4.57
C PHE A 50 -5.37 -5.29 -3.17
N ALA A 51 -6.28 -4.31 -3.04
CA ALA A 51 -6.87 -3.91 -1.77
C ALA A 51 -7.54 -5.12 -1.08
N ALA A 52 -8.44 -5.81 -1.77
CA ALA A 52 -9.18 -6.92 -1.18
C ALA A 52 -8.30 -8.15 -0.84
N LYS A 53 -7.40 -8.55 -1.76
CA LYS A 53 -6.63 -9.80 -1.61
C LYS A 53 -5.39 -9.64 -0.77
N ILE A 54 -4.66 -8.53 -0.94
CA ILE A 54 -3.39 -8.33 -0.25
C ILE A 54 -3.59 -7.50 1.00
N ILE A 55 -4.21 -6.33 0.89
CA ILE A 55 -4.31 -5.39 2.02
C ILE A 55 -5.30 -5.90 3.07
N GLU A 56 -6.49 -6.32 2.65
CA GLU A 56 -7.48 -6.86 3.58
C GLU A 56 -7.24 -8.35 3.85
N GLY A 57 -7.15 -9.15 2.80
CA GLY A 57 -7.09 -10.62 2.92
C GLY A 57 -5.80 -11.20 3.50
N VAL A 58 -4.64 -10.54 3.33
CA VAL A 58 -3.35 -11.07 3.82
C VAL A 58 -2.79 -10.22 4.96
N LEU A 59 -2.81 -8.89 4.81
CA LEU A 59 -2.28 -7.98 5.84
C LEU A 59 -3.27 -7.73 6.98
N GLY A 60 -4.54 -8.11 6.81
CA GLY A 60 -5.56 -8.07 7.86
C GLY A 60 -6.10 -6.68 8.16
N TYR A 61 -5.88 -5.70 7.27
CA TYR A 61 -6.64 -4.46 7.33
C TYR A 61 -8.11 -4.73 6.97
N HIS A 62 -9.01 -3.86 7.37
CA HIS A 62 -10.43 -4.04 7.08
C HIS A 62 -11.04 -2.73 6.64
N GLY A 63 -11.86 -2.79 5.60
CA GLY A 63 -12.62 -1.66 5.09
C GLY A 63 -13.94 -1.45 5.83
N PRO A 64 -14.77 -0.48 5.40
CA PRO A 64 -16.05 -0.13 6.03
C PRO A 64 -17.07 -1.28 6.11
N ALA A 65 -16.95 -2.28 5.24
CA ALA A 65 -17.80 -3.47 5.30
C ALA A 65 -17.53 -4.35 6.54
N GLY A 66 -16.36 -4.21 7.17
CA GLY A 66 -15.98 -4.95 8.37
C GLY A 66 -16.53 -4.36 9.68
N GLY A 67 -17.11 -3.16 9.66
CA GLY A 67 -17.67 -2.52 10.85
C GLY A 67 -17.62 -1.00 10.81
N ALA A 68 -18.19 -0.37 11.84
CA ALA A 68 -18.22 1.08 11.98
C ALA A 68 -16.81 1.69 12.04
N ASP A 69 -15.90 1.03 12.76
CA ASP A 69 -14.48 1.39 12.81
C ASP A 69 -13.69 0.51 11.84
N TYR A 70 -12.85 1.14 11.03
CA TYR A 70 -12.10 0.46 9.97
C TYR A 70 -10.69 1.00 9.81
N THR A 71 -9.82 0.24 9.15
CA THR A 71 -8.35 0.47 9.14
C THR A 71 -7.76 0.69 7.75
N VAL A 72 -8.53 0.47 6.68
CA VAL A 72 -8.19 0.89 5.32
C VAL A 72 -9.35 1.62 4.65
N ALA A 73 -9.04 2.72 3.96
CA ALA A 73 -9.98 3.48 3.17
C ALA A 73 -9.50 3.60 1.72
N THR A 74 -10.39 3.42 0.75
CA THR A 74 -10.15 3.67 -0.69
C THR A 74 -10.54 5.09 -1.04
N GLU A 75 -9.81 5.72 -1.97
CA GLU A 75 -10.10 7.08 -2.47
C GLU A 75 -10.27 8.13 -1.35
N GLN A 76 -9.52 7.97 -0.26
CA GLN A 76 -9.66 8.79 0.93
C GLN A 76 -9.25 10.24 0.63
N ALA A 77 -10.19 11.17 0.83
CA ALA A 77 -9.94 12.59 0.66
C ALA A 77 -8.91 13.09 1.68
N ILE A 78 -8.01 13.96 1.20
CA ILE A 78 -7.02 14.70 1.99
C ILE A 78 -7.13 16.20 1.66
N LEU A 79 -6.30 17.05 2.27
CA LEU A 79 -6.36 18.50 2.06
C LEU A 79 -6.30 18.91 0.57
N ARG A 80 -5.52 18.19 -0.23
CA ARG A 80 -5.39 18.40 -1.68
C ARG A 80 -5.42 17.07 -2.41
N GLY A 81 -6.59 16.73 -2.97
CA GLY A 81 -6.80 15.48 -3.72
C GLY A 81 -7.30 14.32 -2.85
N SER A 82 -7.12 13.11 -3.36
CA SER A 82 -7.44 11.86 -2.69
C SER A 82 -6.31 10.87 -2.85
N VAL A 83 -6.14 9.99 -1.87
CA VAL A 83 -5.16 8.89 -1.93
C VAL A 83 -5.85 7.62 -2.41
N ASP A 84 -5.18 6.81 -3.22
CA ASP A 84 -5.76 5.56 -3.74
C ASP A 84 -6.19 4.64 -2.59
N LEU A 85 -5.28 4.44 -1.64
CA LEU A 85 -5.52 3.78 -0.36
C LEU A 85 -4.96 4.62 0.79
N ALA A 86 -5.60 4.53 1.95
CA ALA A 86 -5.10 5.06 3.21
C ALA A 86 -5.17 4.00 4.29
N LEU A 87 -4.08 3.79 5.03
CA LEU A 87 -4.06 2.96 6.23
C LEU A 87 -4.12 3.86 7.46
N GLY A 88 -4.94 3.49 8.45
CA GLY A 88 -5.20 4.41 9.56
C GLY A 88 -6.31 3.97 10.49
N ARG A 89 -6.97 4.97 11.10
CA ARG A 89 -8.18 4.78 11.90
C ARG A 89 -9.29 5.61 11.29
N PHE A 90 -10.36 4.94 10.90
CA PHE A 90 -11.50 5.53 10.23
C PHE A 90 -12.79 5.09 10.92
N GLY A 91 -13.93 5.68 10.53
CA GLY A 91 -15.24 5.42 11.16
C GLY A 91 -15.64 6.42 12.23
N GLY A 92 -14.67 7.11 12.82
CA GLY A 92 -14.89 8.22 13.75
C GLY A 92 -15.20 9.55 13.08
N LYS A 93 -15.41 10.60 13.89
CA LYS A 93 -15.68 11.98 13.41
C LYS A 93 -14.57 12.55 12.53
N THR A 94 -13.32 12.20 12.85
CA THR A 94 -12.14 12.68 12.15
C THR A 94 -11.31 11.48 11.71
N PRO A 95 -11.10 11.27 10.41
CA PRO A 95 -10.24 10.19 9.93
C PRO A 95 -8.78 10.47 10.31
N GLU A 96 -8.07 9.45 10.78
CA GLU A 96 -6.64 9.50 11.08
C GLU A 96 -5.90 8.68 10.04
N ILE A 97 -5.16 9.35 9.15
CA ILE A 97 -4.34 8.71 8.14
C ILE A 97 -2.93 8.50 8.71
N LEU A 98 -2.58 7.25 8.97
CA LEU A 98 -1.23 6.88 9.44
C LEU A 98 -0.27 6.61 8.29
N ALA A 99 -0.80 6.18 7.15
CA ALA A 99 -0.02 5.96 5.95
C ALA A 99 -0.84 6.19 4.67
N PRO A 100 -0.57 7.27 3.91
CA PRO A 100 -1.03 7.34 2.53
C PRO A 100 -0.35 6.27 1.70
N PHE A 101 -1.11 5.71 0.75
CA PHE A 101 -0.65 4.63 -0.08
C PHE A 101 -1.03 4.90 -1.54
N GLU A 102 -0.03 5.30 -2.32
CA GLU A 102 -0.16 5.54 -3.76
C GLU A 102 -0.03 4.22 -4.51
N LEU A 103 -0.99 3.95 -5.41
CA LEU A 103 -0.97 2.79 -6.27
C LEU A 103 -0.71 3.20 -7.73
N LYS A 104 -0.10 2.29 -8.48
CA LYS A 104 0.15 2.41 -9.90
C LYS A 104 -0.10 1.07 -10.58
N GLY A 105 -0.43 1.09 -11.86
CA GLY A 105 -0.50 -0.13 -12.66
C GLY A 105 0.87 -0.80 -12.77
N ALA A 106 0.87 -2.11 -12.98
CA ALA A 106 2.07 -2.94 -13.10
C ALA A 106 3.05 -2.50 -14.20
N ASP A 107 2.57 -1.77 -15.22
CA ASP A 107 3.42 -1.19 -16.26
C ASP A 107 4.29 -0.02 -15.78
N THR A 108 3.98 0.55 -14.61
CA THR A 108 4.84 1.56 -13.95
C THR A 108 6.01 0.87 -13.27
N ARG A 109 6.99 0.45 -14.08
CA ARG A 109 8.15 -0.33 -13.62
C ARG A 109 9.08 0.45 -12.70
N ASP A 110 9.25 1.74 -12.97
CA ASP A 110 10.09 2.63 -12.19
C ASP A 110 9.22 3.63 -11.42
N LEU A 111 9.12 3.44 -10.11
CA LEU A 111 8.37 4.30 -9.19
C LEU A 111 9.08 5.64 -8.90
N ASP A 112 10.33 5.79 -9.37
CA ASP A 112 11.13 7.01 -9.28
C ASP A 112 11.23 7.76 -10.63
N ALA A 113 10.61 7.23 -11.69
CA ALA A 113 10.51 7.92 -12.97
C ALA A 113 9.40 8.97 -12.95
N ILE A 114 9.65 10.11 -13.62
CA ILE A 114 8.63 11.17 -13.79
C ILE A 114 7.52 10.63 -14.68
N MET A 115 6.28 10.72 -14.19
CA MET A 115 5.10 10.31 -14.95
C MET A 115 4.78 11.33 -16.04
N GLN A 116 4.52 10.83 -17.25
CA GLN A 116 4.05 11.67 -18.36
C GLN A 116 2.77 12.43 -17.96
N GLY A 117 2.77 13.75 -18.15
CA GLY A 117 1.63 14.61 -17.85
C GLY A 117 1.43 15.00 -16.38
N ARG A 118 2.23 14.52 -15.42
CA ARG A 118 2.14 14.91 -13.99
C ARG A 118 3.37 15.64 -13.45
N ASN A 119 4.49 15.67 -14.18
CA ASN A 119 5.76 16.30 -13.77
C ASN A 119 6.30 15.85 -12.39
N LYS A 120 5.87 14.67 -11.91
CA LYS A 120 6.30 14.08 -10.64
C LYS A 120 6.35 12.57 -10.71
N THR A 121 7.10 11.95 -9.82
CA THR A 121 7.20 10.49 -9.67
C THR A 121 6.07 9.96 -8.78
N PRO A 122 5.71 8.67 -8.86
CA PRO A 122 4.80 8.04 -7.89
C PRO A 122 5.26 8.21 -6.44
N VAL A 123 6.56 8.07 -6.18
CA VAL A 123 7.13 8.30 -4.85
C VAL A 123 6.92 9.74 -4.39
N GLN A 124 7.19 10.73 -5.26
CA GLN A 124 6.96 12.15 -4.94
C GLN A 124 5.48 12.42 -4.65
N GLN A 125 4.56 11.85 -5.43
CA GLN A 125 3.12 12.01 -5.19
C GLN A 125 2.69 11.46 -3.82
N ALA A 126 3.19 10.29 -3.43
CA ALA A 126 2.90 9.72 -2.11
C ALA A 126 3.46 10.58 -0.96
N TRP A 127 4.64 11.17 -1.14
CA TRP A 127 5.23 12.13 -0.18
C TRP A 127 4.41 13.43 -0.07
N GLU A 128 3.90 13.95 -1.18
CA GLU A 128 2.99 15.10 -1.17
C GLU A 128 1.73 14.81 -0.36
N TYR A 129 1.16 13.61 -0.47
CA TYR A 129 0.02 13.21 0.37
C TYR A 129 0.38 13.15 1.84
N ALA A 130 1.55 12.62 2.17
CA ALA A 130 2.03 12.56 3.55
C ALA A 130 2.19 13.97 4.16
N MET A 131 2.68 14.94 3.39
CA MET A 131 2.79 16.35 3.82
C MET A 131 1.42 17.02 4.01
N ASN A 132 0.38 16.54 3.33
CA ASN A 132 -0.97 17.10 3.38
C ASN A 132 -1.89 16.42 4.42
N ALA A 133 -1.37 15.46 5.19
CA ALA A 133 -2.11 14.76 6.24
C ALA A 133 -1.37 14.83 7.58
N ARG A 134 -2.10 15.10 8.66
CA ARG A 134 -1.53 15.16 10.01
C ARG A 134 -1.41 13.75 10.59
N GLY A 135 -0.34 13.50 11.34
CA GLY A 135 -0.17 12.25 12.08
C GLY A 135 0.37 11.08 11.26
N VAL A 136 0.69 11.29 9.97
CA VAL A 136 1.32 10.29 9.11
C VAL A 136 2.62 9.79 9.74
N LYS A 137 2.85 8.48 9.64
CA LYS A 137 4.04 7.78 10.15
C LYS A 137 4.78 7.02 9.06
N TRP A 138 4.11 6.75 7.95
CA TRP A 138 4.65 5.96 6.86
C TRP A 138 4.18 6.50 5.51
N VAL A 139 4.97 6.30 4.47
CA VAL A 139 4.55 6.50 3.07
C VAL A 139 4.63 5.15 2.37
N LEU A 140 3.55 4.74 1.70
CA LEU A 140 3.56 3.52 0.89
C LEU A 140 3.37 3.84 -0.59
N VAL A 141 4.06 3.06 -1.42
CA VAL A 141 3.93 3.12 -2.89
C VAL A 141 3.97 1.71 -3.44
N SER A 142 3.11 1.38 -4.39
CA SER A 142 3.15 0.08 -5.06
C SER A 142 2.71 0.16 -6.51
N ASN A 143 3.37 -0.61 -7.38
CA ASN A 143 2.88 -0.95 -8.72
C ASN A 143 2.21 -2.33 -8.75
N MET A 144 1.76 -2.84 -7.59
CA MET A 144 1.17 -4.18 -7.35
C MET A 144 2.10 -5.38 -7.60
N ILE A 145 3.35 -5.12 -7.97
CA ILE A 145 4.43 -6.10 -8.09
C ILE A 145 5.46 -5.85 -6.98
N GLU A 146 5.86 -4.59 -6.83
CA GLU A 146 6.73 -4.08 -5.79
C GLU A 146 5.91 -3.28 -4.76
N LEU A 147 6.16 -3.50 -3.47
CA LEU A 147 5.63 -2.69 -2.37
C LEU A 147 6.80 -1.99 -1.67
N ARG A 148 6.77 -0.65 -1.62
CA ARG A 148 7.75 0.15 -0.91
C ARG A 148 7.12 0.80 0.32
N LEU A 149 7.82 0.76 1.44
CA LEU A 149 7.44 1.37 2.70
C LEU A 149 8.56 2.30 3.17
N TYR A 150 8.22 3.57 3.40
CA TYR A 150 9.13 4.59 3.89
C TYR A 150 8.66 5.09 5.26
N GLY A 151 9.58 5.30 6.20
CA GLY A 151 9.27 5.99 7.45
C GLY A 151 9.01 7.48 7.17
N PHE A 152 7.93 8.01 7.73
CA PHE A 152 7.56 9.41 7.67
C PHE A 152 7.59 10.01 9.08
N GLY A 153 8.49 10.96 9.29
CA GLY A 153 8.69 11.62 10.57
C GLY A 153 9.78 12.66 10.41
N GLU A 154 9.67 13.73 11.18
CA GLU A 154 10.71 14.77 11.24
C GLU A 154 12.01 14.11 11.71
N GLY A 155 13.13 14.43 11.03
CA GLY A 155 14.45 14.21 11.60
C GLY A 155 14.60 14.94 12.92
#